data_AF-A0A966V8B6-F1
#
_entry.id   AF-A0A966V8B6-F1
#
_cell.length_a   1.000
_cell.length_b   1.000
_cell.length_c   1.000
_cell.angle_alpha   90.00
_cell.angle_beta   90.00
_cell.angle_gamma   90.00
#
_symmetry.space_group_name_H-M   'P 1'
#
loop_
_entity.id
_entity.type
_entity.pdbx_description
1 polymer ?
#
loop_
_entity_poly.entity_id
_entity_poly.type
_entity_poly.pdbx_seq_one_letter_code
_entity_poly.pdbx_strand_id
1 'polypeptide(L)'
;MLGELTKPWNPPTKQEPLLSDQKIKRGDNARALLNNELWKEAIRQVEYNALVKWRGTAPEEVERRETAWLYLNALDEVNKHIHTFLTDSIVEAEKLKREAEAKKRNGRIYE
;
A
#
# COMPACT_ATOMS: atom_id res chain seq x y z
N MET A 1 1.85 -29.39 12.59
CA MET A 1 0.97 -28.20 12.47
C MET A 1 1.25 -27.48 11.15
N LEU A 2 0.76 -27.99 10.01
CA LEU A 2 0.95 -27.36 8.68
C LEU A 2 -0.37 -27.33 7.87
N GLY A 3 -1.52 -27.56 8.50
CA GLY A 3 -2.81 -27.77 7.83
C GLY A 3 -3.56 -26.51 7.41
N GLU A 4 -3.09 -25.30 7.77
CA GLU A 4 -3.84 -24.05 7.55
C GLU A 4 -3.34 -23.18 6.38
N LEU A 5 -2.16 -23.50 5.81
CA LEU A 5 -1.54 -22.70 4.74
C LEU A 5 -1.97 -23.11 3.31
N THR A 6 -2.86 -24.09 3.16
CA THR A 6 -3.32 -24.61 1.86
C THR A 6 -4.65 -24.04 1.39
N LYS A 7 -5.31 -23.18 2.19
CA LYS A 7 -6.53 -22.52 1.73
C LYS A 7 -6.16 -21.52 0.63
N PRO A 8 -6.75 -21.61 -0.58
CA PRO A 8 -6.50 -20.61 -1.61
C PRO A 8 -6.87 -19.25 -1.05
N TRP A 9 -5.98 -18.27 -1.22
CA TRP A 9 -6.28 -16.89 -0.87
C TRP A 9 -7.57 -16.48 -1.59
N ASN A 10 -8.63 -16.28 -0.81
CA ASN A 10 -9.89 -15.77 -1.31
C ASN A 10 -9.88 -14.26 -1.05
N PRO A 11 -9.56 -13.41 -2.04
CA PRO A 11 -9.61 -11.98 -1.84
C PRO A 11 -11.04 -11.60 -1.43
N PRO A 12 -11.24 -10.71 -0.45
CA PRO A 12 -12.58 -10.35 0.00
C PRO A 12 -13.44 -9.91 -1.20
N THR A 13 -14.47 -10.69 -1.53
CA THR A 13 -15.18 -10.65 -2.82
C THR A 13 -16.25 -9.56 -2.93
N LYS A 14 -16.40 -8.70 -1.92
CA LYS A 14 -17.08 -7.39 -1.94
C LYS A 14 -16.93 -6.82 -0.54
N GLN A 15 -15.99 -5.90 -0.35
CA GLN A 15 -15.95 -5.15 0.90
C GLN A 15 -17.19 -4.26 0.94
N GLU A 16 -17.96 -4.32 2.02
CA GLU A 16 -19.04 -3.36 2.23
C GLU A 16 -18.49 -1.93 2.11
N PRO A 17 -19.21 -1.02 1.44
CA PRO A 17 -18.74 0.34 1.25
C PRO A 17 -18.57 1.02 2.62
N LEU A 18 -17.36 1.49 2.90
CA LEU A 18 -17.05 2.19 4.14
C LEU A 18 -17.91 3.46 4.29
N LEU A 19 -18.30 3.76 5.53
CA LEU A 19 -18.93 5.03 5.88
C LEU A 19 -17.93 6.19 5.71
N SER A 20 -18.43 7.41 5.49
CA SER A 20 -17.60 8.60 5.24
C SER A 20 -16.54 8.83 6.32
N ASP A 21 -16.90 8.69 7.60
CA ASP A 21 -15.96 8.87 8.72
C ASP A 21 -14.86 7.79 8.73
N GLN A 22 -15.21 6.56 8.34
CA GLN A 22 -14.26 5.46 8.23
C GLN A 22 -13.29 5.69 7.07
N LYS A 23 -13.78 6.20 5.94
CA LYS A 23 -12.95 6.59 4.79
C LYS A 23 -11.99 7.71 5.13
N ILE A 24 -12.46 8.73 5.85
CA ILE A 24 -11.63 9.82 6.37
C ILE A 24 -10.52 9.27 7.27
N LYS A 25 -10.87 8.45 8.28
CA LYS A 25 -9.91 7.83 9.18
C LYS A 25 -8.89 6.96 8.44
N ARG A 26 -9.35 6.21 7.43
CA ARG A 26 -8.48 5.39 6.58
C ARG A 26 -7.47 6.22 5.81
N GLY A 27 -7.88 7.35 5.22
CA GLY A 27 -6.95 8.28 4.55
C GLY A 27 -5.94 8.91 5.51
N ASP A 28 -6.36 9.26 6.72
CA ASP A 28 -5.44 9.80 7.74
C ASP A 28 -4.42 8.74 8.19
N ASN A 29 -4.85 7.49 8.36
CA ASN A 29 -3.95 6.36 8.62
C ASN A 29 -2.99 6.10 7.46
N ALA A 30 -3.47 6.17 6.21
CA ALA A 30 -2.63 6.00 5.03
C ALA A 30 -1.53 7.07 4.96
N ARG A 31 -1.87 8.33 5.27
CA ARG A 31 -0.89 9.42 5.39
C ARG A 31 0.12 9.16 6.50
N ALA A 32 -0.34 8.70 7.67
CA ALA A 32 0.55 8.37 8.77
C ALA A 32 1.53 7.24 8.40
N LEU A 33 1.05 6.22 7.67
CA LEU A 33 1.88 5.11 7.21
C LEU A 33 2.93 5.55 6.17
N LEU A 34 2.53 6.35 5.18
CA LEU A 34 3.48 6.88 4.17
C LEU A 34 4.57 7.77 4.78
N ASN A 35 4.27 8.44 5.90
CA ASN A 35 5.22 9.28 6.62
C ASN A 35 5.97 8.53 7.74
N ASN A 36 5.69 7.25 7.95
CA ASN A 36 6.32 6.47 9.00
C ASN A 36 7.74 6.04 8.57
N GLU A 37 8.76 6.51 9.28
CA GLU A 37 10.16 6.22 8.94
C GLU A 37 10.52 4.74 9.12
N LEU A 38 9.97 4.07 10.12
CA LEU A 38 10.20 2.62 10.34
C LEU A 38 9.60 1.80 9.20
N TRP A 39 8.43 2.20 8.68
CA TRP A 39 7.84 1.59 7.49
C TRP A 39 8.73 1.76 6.25
N LYS A 40 9.22 2.99 6.00
CA LYS A 40 10.14 3.25 4.89
C LYS A 40 11.45 2.46 5.02
N GLU A 41 11.99 2.37 6.24
CA GLU A 41 13.16 1.55 6.54
C GLU A 41 12.92 0.08 6.25
N ALA A 42 11.78 -0.47 6.68
CA ALA A 42 11.43 -1.86 6.41
C ALA A 42 11.36 -2.17 4.91
N ILE A 43 10.72 -1.31 4.10
CA ILE A 43 10.68 -1.47 2.64
C ILE A 43 12.09 -1.41 2.04
N ARG A 44 12.89 -0.41 2.40
CA ARG A 44 14.28 -0.27 1.93
C ARG A 44 15.14 -1.48 2.30
N GLN A 45 14.94 -2.04 3.49
CA GLN A 45 15.69 -3.23 3.94
C GLN A 45 15.36 -4.46 3.08
N VAL A 46 14.09 -4.64 2.71
CA VAL A 46 13.67 -5.74 1.83
C VAL A 46 14.25 -5.57 0.42
N GLU A 47 14.16 -4.36 -0.14
CA GLU A 47 14.75 -4.03 -1.44
C GLU A 47 16.28 -4.23 -1.44
N TYR A 48 16.97 -3.77 -0.39
CA TYR A 48 18.41 -3.97 -0.22
C TYR A 48 18.77 -5.45 -0.20
N ASN A 49 18.05 -6.26 0.58
CA ASN A 49 18.30 -7.70 0.65
C ASN A 49 18.11 -8.40 -0.70
N ALA A 50 17.10 -8.00 -1.48
CA ALA A 50 16.88 -8.50 -2.83
C ALA A 50 18.02 -8.09 -3.78
N LEU A 51 18.49 -6.85 -3.68
CA LEU A 51 19.57 -6.33 -4.51
C LEU A 51 20.89 -7.04 -4.23
N VAL A 52 21.20 -7.29 -2.96
CA VAL A 52 22.39 -8.04 -2.54
C VAL A 52 22.36 -9.46 -3.11
N LYS A 53 21.21 -10.14 -3.06
CA LYS A 53 21.06 -11.48 -3.64
C LYS A 53 21.31 -11.49 -5.15
N TRP A 54 20.77 -10.52 -5.88
CA TRP A 54 20.97 -10.40 -7.31
C TRP A 54 22.43 -10.09 -7.67
N ARG A 55 23.06 -9.13 -6.98
CA ARG A 55 24.47 -8.78 -7.16
C ARG A 55 25.44 -9.91 -6.81
N GLY A 56 25.02 -10.82 -5.93
CA GLY A 56 25.79 -12.00 -5.55
C GLY A 56 25.75 -13.15 -6.57
N THR A 57 24.99 -13.01 -7.68
CA THR A 57 24.96 -14.01 -8.76
C THR A 57 26.12 -13.83 -9.73
N ALA A 58 26.74 -14.93 -10.14
CA ALA A 58 27.76 -14.92 -11.18
C ALA A 58 27.11 -14.83 -12.58
N PRO A 59 27.80 -14.29 -13.61
CA PRO A 59 27.26 -14.20 -14.97
C PRO A 59 26.82 -15.53 -15.56
N GLU A 60 27.47 -16.63 -15.15
CA GLU A 60 27.19 -17.98 -15.64
C GLU A 60 25.94 -18.59 -14.98
N GLU A 61 25.51 -18.06 -13.82
CA GLU A 61 24.31 -18.50 -13.10
C GLU A 61 23.03 -17.85 -13.67
N VAL A 62 22.79 -18.02 -14.96
CA VAL A 62 21.71 -17.31 -15.71
C VAL A 62 20.34 -17.45 -15.02
N GLU A 63 19.91 -18.67 -14.69
CA GLU A 63 18.60 -18.94 -14.07
C GLU A 63 18.47 -18.29 -12.69
N ARG A 64 19.54 -18.35 -11.88
CA ARG A 64 19.57 -17.76 -10.54
C ARG A 64 19.51 -16.23 -10.62
N ARG A 65 20.21 -15.64 -11.60
CA ARG A 65 20.22 -14.21 -11.88
C ARG A 65 18.85 -13.71 -12.33
N GLU A 66 18.21 -14.42 -13.25
CA GLU A 66 16.84 -14.11 -13.71
C GLU A 66 15.84 -14.20 -12.56
N THR A 67 15.91 -15.25 -11.75
CA THR A 67 15.03 -15.42 -10.57
C THR A 67 15.19 -14.26 -9.59
N ALA A 68 16.43 -13.87 -9.28
CA ALA A 68 16.69 -12.74 -8.40
C ALA A 68 16.24 -11.40 -8.99
N TRP A 69 16.33 -11.24 -10.31
CA TRP A 69 15.82 -10.06 -11.02
C TRP A 69 14.29 -9.98 -11.01
N LEU A 70 13.59 -11.10 -11.26
CA LEU A 70 12.14 -11.18 -11.15
C LEU A 70 11.66 -10.84 -9.74
N TYR A 71 12.37 -11.31 -8.71
CA TYR A 71 12.07 -10.97 -7.33
C TYR A 71 12.21 -9.45 -7.05
N LEU A 72 13.25 -8.81 -7.57
CA LEU A 72 13.43 -7.35 -7.48
C LEU A 72 12.27 -6.59 -8.13
N ASN A 73 11.87 -6.98 -9.34
CA ASN A 73 10.75 -6.34 -10.03
C ASN A 73 9.43 -6.56 -9.29
N ALA A 74 9.20 -7.75 -8.75
CA ALA A 74 7.99 -8.04 -7.99
C ALA A 74 7.91 -7.16 -6.72
N LEU A 75 9.04 -6.92 -6.05
CA LEU A 75 9.08 -6.02 -4.89
C LEU A 75 8.76 -4.57 -5.29
N ASP A 76 9.34 -4.08 -6.39
CA ASP A 76 9.07 -2.74 -6.92
C ASP A 76 7.58 -2.57 -7.28
N GLU A 77 6.99 -3.54 -7.97
CA GLU A 77 5.55 -3.51 -8.32
C GLU A 77 4.65 -3.56 -7.07
N VAL A 78 4.98 -4.39 -6.08
CA VAL A 78 4.23 -4.42 -4.81
C VAL A 78 4.32 -3.06 -4.11
N ASN A 79 5.51 -2.44 -4.06
CA ASN A 79 5.70 -1.14 -3.44
C ASN A 79 4.88 -0.05 -4.15
N LYS A 80 4.90 -0.03 -5.49
CA LYS A 80 4.05 0.88 -6.30
C LYS A 80 2.57 0.67 -6.01
N HIS A 81 2.10 -0.58 -6.00
CA HIS A 81 0.69 -0.88 -5.73
C HIS A 81 0.26 -0.43 -4.33
N ILE A 82 1.09 -0.67 -3.31
CA ILE A 82 0.84 -0.19 -1.94
C ILE A 82 0.79 1.35 -1.94
N HIS A 83 1.75 2.01 -2.56
CA HIS A 83 1.81 3.46 -2.59
C HIS A 83 0.57 4.08 -3.26
N THR A 84 0.16 3.55 -4.42
CA THR A 84 -1.07 3.97 -5.12
C THR A 84 -2.29 3.77 -4.24
N PHE A 85 -2.45 2.60 -3.65
CA PHE A 85 -3.58 2.28 -2.76
C PHE A 85 -3.68 3.24 -1.55
N LEU A 86 -2.55 3.58 -0.94
CA LEU A 86 -2.49 4.53 0.17
C LEU A 86 -2.81 5.95 -0.30
N THR A 87 -2.27 6.36 -1.45
CA THR A 87 -2.51 7.69 -2.04
C THR A 87 -3.99 7.88 -2.40
N ASP A 88 -4.62 6.88 -3.02
CA ASP A 88 -6.05 6.92 -3.37
C ASP A 88 -6.92 7.08 -2.13
N SER A 89 -6.58 6.37 -1.04
CA SER A 89 -7.29 6.49 0.24
C SER A 89 -7.17 7.91 0.83
N ILE A 90 -6.03 8.59 0.63
CA ILE A 90 -5.83 9.98 1.08
C ILE A 90 -6.67 10.94 0.24
N VAL A 91 -6.65 10.80 -1.08
CA VAL A 91 -7.42 11.66 -2.00
C VAL A 91 -8.92 11.56 -1.72
N GLU A 92 -9.43 10.35 -1.50
CA GLU A 92 -10.83 10.13 -1.13
C GLU A 92 -11.18 10.82 0.20
N ALA A 93 -10.33 10.68 1.22
CA ALA A 93 -10.54 11.34 2.51
C ALA A 93 -10.54 12.86 2.40
N GLU A 94 -9.63 13.45 1.62
CA GLU A 94 -9.60 14.90 1.39
C GLU A 94 -10.85 15.40 0.69
N LYS A 95 -11.34 14.66 -0.31
CA LYS A 95 -12.59 14.99 -1.00
C LYS A 95 -13.76 15.04 -0.01
N LEU A 96 -13.91 14.02 0.83
CA LEU A 96 -14.98 13.95 1.83
C LEU A 96 -14.89 15.09 2.86
N LYS A 97 -13.68 15.43 3.31
CA LYS A 97 -13.45 16.57 4.22
C LYS A 97 -13.91 17.90 3.59
N ARG A 98 -13.53 18.14 2.33
CA ARG A 98 -13.92 19.36 1.58
C ARG A 98 -15.44 19.46 1.40
N GLU A 99 -16.10 18.34 1.08
CA GLU A 99 -17.56 18.29 0.94
C GLU A 99 -18.27 18.58 2.26
N ALA A 100 -17.78 18.02 3.38
CA ALA A 100 -18.33 18.28 4.70
C ALA A 100 -18.19 19.77 5.10
N GLU A 101 -17.05 20.39 4.80
CA GLU A 101 -16.80 21.81 5.04
C GLU A 101 -17.67 22.71 4.17
N ALA A 102 -17.89 22.35 2.90
CA ALA A 102 -18.80 23.08 2.01
C ALA A 102 -20.25 23.05 2.53
N LYS A 103 -20.73 21.88 2.98
CA LYS A 103 -22.07 21.75 3.58
C LYS A 103 -22.23 22.59 4.85
N LYS A 104 -21.24 22.59 5.74
CA LYS A 104 -21.24 23.43 6.96
C LYS A 104 -21.30 24.92 6.63
N ARG A 105 -20.57 25.36 5.60
CA ARG A 105 -20.59 26.76 5.14
C ARG A 105 -21.93 27.15 4.57
N ASN A 106 -22.54 26.31 3.72
CA ASN A 106 -23.85 26.60 3.15
C ASN A 106 -24.97 26.57 4.21
N GLY A 107 -24.92 25.65 5.18
CA GLY A 107 -25.91 25.60 6.27
C GLY A 107 -25.92 26.86 7.14
N ARG A 108 -24.75 27.46 7.40
CA ARG A 108 -24.60 28.72 8.16
C ARG A 108 -25.12 29.97 7.45
N ILE A 109 -25.44 29.90 6.16
CA ILE A 109 -25.98 31.04 5.40
C ILE A 109 -27.51 31.10 5.50
N TYR A 110 -28.16 30.04 5.98
CA TYR A 110 -29.62 29.91 6.10
C TYR A 110 -30.13 29.87 7.55
N GLU A 111 -29.27 30.16 8.53
CA GLU A 111 -29.61 30.38 9.95
C GLU A 111 -29.44 31.87 10.28
#